data_AF-A0AAD6XT09-F1
#
_entry.id   AF-A0AAD6XT09-F1
#
_cell.length_a   1.000
_cell.length_b   1.000
_cell.length_c   1.000
_cell.angle_alpha   90.00
_cell.angle_beta   90.00
_cell.angle_gamma   90.00
#
_symmetry.space_group_name_H-M   'P 1'
#
loop_
_entity.id
_entity.type
_entity.pdbx_description
1 polymer ?
#
loop_
_entity_poly.entity_id
_entity_poly.type
_entity_poly.pdbx_seq_one_letter_code
_entity_poly.pdbx_strand_id
1 'polypeptide(L)'
;MPKNESSLHKSLQYRGRGKAISRTSTSSTPPWRKSNIPRSRTISRTMALQQYKLEPSDLDGLPFTESPVAIGSDVNLKVSLYSERMVERVAWVKHGGPVAFQSYLDSLRNDYLHVHPLGVWEFHHPRTYSQTAATIPRLRGKSPLPVLTITPHILQAPFLTLQREFQSINCAWLWAAATRVLSFPTDIATFSGSLTPAEKATALRALLDIARTYPPRPASPPPVPDSTEHTLLRTVLARAPSLADRTRGKLVLHEFFGGRRIWLWDAEYMDQVFSALVALITRHGCGDEGWMRARWEVYDSFSKNLQGLSYRNRLWYDGASDWLRGRMESPGEHAVTTRQDNTSDLGRRYNSMLPNQSYQV
;
A
#
# COMPACT_ATOMS: atom_id res chain seq x y z
N MET A 1 -53.07 27.37 20.49
CA MET A 1 -53.64 27.21 21.86
C MET A 1 -54.31 25.84 21.93
N PRO A 2 -54.13 25.03 22.99
CA PRO A 2 -53.03 24.09 23.23
C PRO A 2 -53.50 22.62 23.26
N LYS A 3 -52.63 21.60 23.13
CA LYS A 3 -51.91 20.84 24.18
C LYS A 3 -50.85 20.00 23.43
N ASN A 4 -49.53 20.09 23.66
CA ASN A 4 -48.73 19.87 24.87
C ASN A 4 -48.80 18.41 25.39
N GLU A 5 -48.05 17.50 24.77
CA GLU A 5 -47.61 16.26 25.44
C GLU A 5 -46.10 16.04 25.24
N SER A 6 -45.43 16.25 26.36
CA SER A 6 -44.07 15.89 26.72
C SER A 6 -43.74 14.43 26.40
N SER A 7 -42.84 14.19 25.44
CA SER A 7 -42.20 12.89 25.27
C SER A 7 -40.92 12.84 26.10
N LEU A 8 -41.02 12.15 27.23
CA LEU A 8 -39.93 11.81 28.14
C LEU A 8 -38.81 11.06 27.40
N HIS A 9 -37.63 11.68 27.33
CA HIS A 9 -36.37 11.00 27.10
C HIS A 9 -36.07 10.04 28.28
N LYS A 10 -36.40 8.77 28.11
CA LYS A 10 -35.90 7.70 28.98
C LYS A 10 -34.42 7.46 28.69
N SER A 11 -33.58 8.02 29.56
CA SER A 11 -32.19 7.62 29.77
C SER A 11 -32.14 6.12 30.12
N LEU A 12 -31.81 5.30 29.14
CA LEU A 12 -31.50 3.88 29.33
C LEU A 12 -30.08 3.77 29.91
N GLN A 13 -29.96 3.86 31.24
CA GLN A 13 -28.76 3.44 31.95
C GLN A 13 -28.64 1.91 31.88
N TYR A 14 -28.00 1.39 30.84
CA TYR A 14 -27.58 0.00 30.80
C TYR A 14 -26.34 -0.15 31.70
N ARG A 15 -26.56 -0.52 32.97
CA ARG A 15 -25.49 -1.01 33.86
C ARG A 15 -25.11 -2.42 33.41
N GLY A 16 -24.07 -2.54 32.59
CA GLY A 16 -23.39 -3.81 32.40
C GLY A 16 -22.90 -4.33 33.75
N ARG A 17 -23.41 -5.50 34.18
CA ARG A 17 -22.93 -6.22 35.37
C ARG A 17 -21.50 -6.71 35.12
N GLY A 18 -20.51 -5.84 35.37
CA GLY A 18 -19.13 -6.26 35.53
C GLY A 18 -19.01 -7.09 36.79
N LYS A 19 -18.59 -8.36 36.65
CA LYS A 19 -18.27 -9.26 37.76
C LYS A 19 -17.17 -8.59 38.59
N ALA A 20 -17.48 -8.21 39.83
CA ALA A 20 -16.53 -7.57 40.73
C ALA A 20 -15.42 -8.58 41.09
N ILE A 21 -14.25 -8.40 40.49
CA ILE A 21 -13.04 -9.12 40.88
C ILE A 21 -12.44 -8.36 42.06
N SER A 22 -12.58 -8.92 43.26
CA SER A 22 -11.89 -8.45 44.47
C SER A 22 -10.38 -8.59 44.28
N ARG A 23 -9.67 -7.50 43.96
CA ARG A 23 -8.20 -7.46 43.94
C ARG A 23 -7.70 -7.08 45.33
N THR A 24 -7.09 -8.05 46.00
CA THR A 24 -6.19 -7.81 47.13
C THR A 24 -5.03 -6.92 46.68
N SER A 25 -4.90 -5.81 47.38
CA SER A 25 -4.10 -4.64 47.03
C SER A 25 -2.79 -4.60 47.79
N THR A 26 -1.69 -4.90 47.10
CA THR A 26 -0.34 -4.32 47.34
C THR A 26 0.45 -4.37 46.04
N SER A 27 -0.15 -3.91 44.94
CA SER A 27 0.59 -3.68 43.69
C SER A 27 1.28 -2.33 43.80
N SER A 28 2.55 -2.34 44.21
CA SER A 28 3.42 -1.20 43.96
C SER A 28 3.37 -0.92 42.46
N THR A 29 2.69 0.16 42.09
CA THR A 29 2.65 0.58 40.69
C THR A 29 4.10 0.82 40.28
N PRO A 30 4.60 0.20 39.20
CA PRO A 30 5.98 0.38 38.78
C PRO A 30 6.30 1.88 38.69
N PRO A 31 7.51 2.32 39.08
CA PRO A 31 7.90 3.74 39.16
C PRO A 31 8.11 4.37 37.76
N TRP A 32 7.20 4.11 36.83
CA TRP A 32 7.20 4.71 35.51
C TRP A 32 6.73 6.16 35.57
N ARG A 33 7.21 6.94 34.59
CA ARG A 33 6.80 8.34 34.40
C ARG A 33 5.27 8.51 34.40
N LYS A 34 4.81 9.71 34.72
CA LYS A 34 3.40 10.08 34.60
C LYS A 34 2.99 10.09 33.12
N SER A 35 1.78 9.62 32.83
CA SER A 35 1.20 9.68 31.48
C SER A 35 0.94 11.13 31.07
N ASN A 36 1.29 11.46 29.83
CA ASN A 36 1.01 12.77 29.23
C ASN A 36 -0.41 12.86 28.64
N ILE A 37 -1.16 11.76 28.61
CA ILE A 37 -2.50 11.70 28.04
C ILE A 37 -3.50 12.29 29.05
N PRO A 38 -4.35 13.28 28.70
CA PRO A 38 -5.36 13.84 29.60
C PRO A 38 -6.30 12.78 30.18
N ARG A 39 -6.76 12.95 31.44
CA ARG A 39 -7.63 11.97 32.12
C ARG A 39 -8.97 11.75 31.43
N SER A 40 -9.50 12.78 30.78
CA SER A 40 -10.78 12.74 30.07
C SER A 40 -10.70 12.09 28.69
N ARG A 41 -9.50 11.78 28.20
CA ARG A 41 -9.31 11.31 26.83
C ARG A 41 -9.66 9.83 26.70
N THR A 42 -10.49 9.53 25.71
CA THR A 42 -10.96 8.18 25.41
C THR A 42 -10.52 7.74 24.02
N ILE A 43 -10.37 6.42 23.85
CA ILE A 43 -9.99 5.78 22.58
C ILE A 43 -10.93 4.61 22.30
N SER A 44 -11.33 4.42 21.04
CA SER A 44 -12.16 3.26 20.66
C SER A 44 -11.37 1.96 20.73
N ARG A 45 -12.07 0.82 20.88
CA ARG A 45 -11.44 -0.51 20.89
C ARG A 45 -10.50 -0.71 19.69
N THR A 46 -10.99 -0.43 18.48
CA THR A 46 -10.21 -0.60 17.24
C THR A 46 -8.95 0.26 17.25
N MET A 47 -9.05 1.52 17.67
CA MET A 47 -7.90 2.42 17.74
C MET A 47 -6.91 2.02 18.83
N ALA A 48 -7.38 1.50 19.97
CA ALA A 48 -6.52 1.00 21.04
C ALA A 48 -5.64 -0.15 20.55
N LEU A 49 -6.23 -1.14 19.88
CA LEU A 49 -5.50 -2.28 19.31
C LEU A 49 -4.49 -1.82 18.26
N GLN A 50 -4.91 -0.93 17.33
CA GLN A 50 -4.06 -0.47 16.24
C GLN A 50 -2.92 0.46 16.68
N GLN A 51 -3.20 1.46 17.52
CA GLN A 51 -2.21 2.48 17.91
C GLN A 51 -1.26 1.96 18.98
N TYR A 52 -1.77 1.19 19.95
CA TYR A 52 -0.96 0.69 21.07
C TYR A 52 -0.42 -0.72 20.87
N LYS A 53 -0.70 -1.34 19.71
CA LYS A 53 -0.23 -2.68 19.35
C LYS A 53 -0.60 -3.74 20.39
N LEU A 54 -1.82 -3.60 20.90
CA LEU A 54 -2.42 -4.50 21.88
C LEU A 54 -3.26 -5.56 21.18
N GLU A 55 -3.44 -6.68 21.86
CA GLU A 55 -4.35 -7.75 21.49
C GLU A 55 -5.71 -7.56 22.18
N PRO A 56 -6.79 -8.18 21.66
CA PRO A 56 -8.11 -8.08 22.29
C PRO A 56 -8.12 -8.48 23.77
N SER A 57 -7.34 -9.48 24.14
CA SER A 57 -7.19 -9.98 25.52
C SER A 57 -6.48 -9.01 26.46
N ASP A 58 -5.62 -8.13 25.94
CA ASP A 58 -4.93 -7.12 26.75
C ASP A 58 -5.92 -6.08 27.29
N LEU A 59 -7.08 -5.92 26.64
CA LEU A 59 -8.13 -4.99 27.06
C LEU A 59 -9.14 -5.63 28.02
N ASP A 60 -9.02 -6.93 28.32
CA ASP A 60 -9.97 -7.64 29.16
C ASP A 60 -9.93 -7.10 30.60
N GLY A 61 -11.11 -6.79 31.13
CA GLY A 61 -11.25 -6.19 32.46
C GLY A 61 -10.96 -4.69 32.53
N LEU A 62 -10.57 -4.03 31.42
CA LEU A 62 -10.52 -2.57 31.39
C LEU A 62 -11.95 -1.99 31.37
N PRO A 63 -12.25 -0.97 32.20
CA PRO A 63 -13.53 -0.31 32.16
C PRO A 63 -13.67 0.47 30.84
N PHE A 64 -14.85 0.38 30.22
CA PHE A 64 -15.20 1.13 29.02
C PHE A 64 -16.60 1.72 29.14
N THR A 65 -16.88 2.72 28.32
CA THR A 65 -18.22 3.29 28.11
C THR A 65 -18.67 2.97 26.69
N GLU A 66 -19.94 2.62 26.50
CA GLU A 66 -20.50 2.49 25.14
C GLU A 66 -20.96 3.87 24.65
N SER A 67 -20.58 4.24 23.43
CA SER A 67 -21.13 5.41 22.73
C SER A 67 -21.76 4.98 21.41
N PRO A 68 -22.98 5.43 21.09
CA PRO A 68 -23.51 5.27 19.74
C PRO A 68 -22.68 6.12 18.79
N VAL A 69 -22.37 5.57 17.62
CA VAL A 69 -21.76 6.26 16.49
C VAL A 69 -22.69 6.04 15.29
N ALA A 70 -23.21 7.13 14.75
CA ALA A 70 -24.01 7.08 13.53
C ALA A 70 -23.07 6.82 12.34
N ILE A 71 -23.33 5.73 11.62
CA ILE A 71 -22.67 5.44 10.35
C ILE A 71 -23.74 5.48 9.25
N GLY A 72 -23.77 6.58 8.50
CA GLY A 72 -24.84 6.85 7.53
C GLY A 72 -26.14 7.29 8.19
N SER A 73 -27.25 7.24 7.43
CA SER A 73 -28.57 7.69 7.88
C SER A 73 -29.22 6.76 8.90
N ASP A 74 -28.93 5.44 8.87
CA ASP A 74 -29.82 4.46 9.51
C ASP A 74 -29.14 3.44 10.44
N VAL A 75 -27.80 3.45 10.57
CA VAL A 75 -27.09 2.46 11.41
C VAL A 75 -26.40 3.12 12.59
N ASN A 76 -26.93 2.87 13.79
CA ASN A 76 -26.28 3.21 15.06
C ASN A 76 -25.42 2.04 15.53
N LEU A 77 -24.11 2.11 15.31
CA LEU A 77 -23.17 1.16 15.89
C LEU A 77 -22.78 1.60 17.30
N LYS A 78 -22.79 0.67 18.25
CA LYS A 78 -22.23 0.90 19.58
C LYS A 78 -20.72 0.68 19.54
N VAL A 79 -19.97 1.69 19.96
CA VAL A 79 -18.51 1.63 20.06
C VAL A 79 -18.10 1.65 21.53
N SER A 80 -17.24 0.71 21.92
CA SER A 80 -16.61 0.70 23.26
C SER A 80 -15.47 1.72 23.31
N LEU A 81 -15.59 2.69 24.20
CA LEU A 81 -14.62 3.75 24.48
C LEU A 81 -13.88 3.47 25.79
N TYR A 82 -12.57 3.30 25.71
CA TYR A 82 -11.68 3.05 26.84
C TYR A 82 -10.98 4.34 27.26
N SER A 83 -10.58 4.45 28.53
CA SER A 83 -9.65 5.50 28.95
C SER A 83 -8.28 5.28 28.27
N GLU A 84 -7.85 6.21 27.42
CA GLU A 84 -6.62 6.06 26.64
C GLU A 84 -5.39 5.97 27.56
N ARG A 85 -5.44 6.61 28.74
CA ARG A 85 -4.40 6.49 29.77
C ARG A 85 -4.29 5.08 30.36
N MET A 86 -5.41 4.37 30.52
CA MET A 86 -5.37 2.98 31.01
C MET A 86 -4.84 2.04 29.94
N VAL A 87 -5.25 2.24 28.67
CA VAL A 87 -4.72 1.52 27.51
C VAL A 87 -3.20 1.71 27.41
N GLU A 88 -2.70 2.94 27.56
CA GLU A 88 -1.26 3.23 27.57
C GLU A 88 -0.53 2.48 28.70
N ARG A 89 -1.12 2.40 29.90
CA ARG A 89 -0.53 1.65 31.03
C ARG A 89 -0.47 0.16 30.75
N VAL A 90 -1.49 -0.41 30.10
CA VAL A 90 -1.46 -1.81 29.66
C VAL A 90 -0.34 -2.04 28.65
N ALA A 91 -0.19 -1.14 27.67
CA ALA A 91 0.92 -1.21 26.72
C ALA A 91 2.28 -1.11 27.41
N TRP A 92 2.43 -0.23 28.40
CA TRP A 92 3.67 -0.17 29.20
C TRP A 92 3.93 -1.45 29.96
N VAL A 93 2.91 -2.09 30.56
CA VAL A 93 3.08 -3.40 31.19
C VAL A 93 3.53 -4.45 30.18
N LYS A 94 2.86 -4.54 29.02
CA LYS A 94 3.16 -5.51 27.97
C LYS A 94 4.59 -5.37 27.44
N HIS A 95 5.06 -4.14 27.27
CA HIS A 95 6.34 -3.85 26.62
C HIS A 95 7.48 -3.54 27.59
N GLY A 96 7.31 -3.72 28.90
CA GLY A 96 8.40 -3.51 29.88
C GLY A 96 8.68 -2.04 30.24
N GLY A 97 7.69 -1.17 30.08
CA GLY A 97 7.69 0.23 30.50
C GLY A 97 7.56 1.23 29.35
N PRO A 98 7.48 2.53 29.68
CA PRO A 98 7.25 3.60 28.70
C PRO A 98 8.39 3.76 27.69
N VAL A 99 9.64 3.53 28.11
CA VAL A 99 10.83 3.66 27.25
C VAL A 99 10.87 2.50 26.25
N ALA A 100 10.72 1.27 26.73
CA ALA A 100 10.70 0.09 25.87
C ALA A 100 9.51 0.10 24.89
N PHE A 101 8.34 0.58 25.34
CA PHE A 101 7.20 0.79 24.43
C PHE A 101 7.48 1.85 23.34
N GLN A 102 8.12 2.97 23.68
CA GLN A 102 8.52 3.98 22.69
C GLN A 102 9.49 3.38 21.66
N SER A 103 10.55 2.70 22.12
CA SER A 103 11.52 2.06 21.23
C SER A 103 10.85 1.03 20.31
N TYR A 104 9.87 0.28 20.82
CA TYR A 104 9.08 -0.65 20.02
C TYR A 104 8.27 0.07 18.93
N LEU A 105 7.59 1.17 19.25
CA LEU A 105 6.88 1.98 18.27
C LEU A 105 7.82 2.60 17.22
N ASP A 106 9.00 3.06 17.62
CA ASP A 106 9.99 3.63 16.71
C ASP A 106 10.55 2.54 15.76
N SER A 107 10.78 1.31 16.26
CA SER A 107 11.16 0.17 15.41
C SER A 107 10.08 -0.14 14.38
N LEU A 108 8.82 -0.28 14.82
CA LEU A 108 7.70 -0.52 13.90
C LEU A 108 7.53 0.60 12.88
N ARG A 109 7.78 1.85 13.29
CA ARG A 109 7.74 3.00 12.38
C ARG A 109 8.86 2.92 11.35
N ASN A 110 10.07 2.55 11.75
CA ASN A 110 11.20 2.40 10.82
C ASN A 110 10.95 1.26 9.83
N ASP A 111 10.46 0.12 10.31
CA ASP A 111 10.06 -1.00 9.45
C ASP A 111 8.96 -0.55 8.48
N TYR A 112 7.97 0.17 8.99
CA TYR A 112 6.90 0.74 8.19
C TYR A 112 7.42 1.72 7.12
N LEU A 113 8.31 2.65 7.47
CA LEU A 113 8.91 3.60 6.52
C LEU A 113 9.83 2.91 5.51
N HIS A 114 10.47 1.81 5.90
CA HIS A 114 11.25 0.98 4.99
C HIS A 114 10.36 0.28 3.96
N VAL A 115 9.20 -0.22 4.37
CA VAL A 115 8.22 -0.90 3.51
C VAL A 115 7.41 0.09 2.67
N HIS A 116 7.11 1.27 3.21
CA HIS A 116 6.28 2.31 2.59
C HIS A 116 7.06 3.64 2.48
N PRO A 117 8.15 3.69 1.69
CA PRO A 117 9.02 4.87 1.59
C PRO A 117 8.30 6.09 1.02
N LEU A 118 7.18 5.88 0.32
CA LEU A 118 6.35 6.94 -0.26
C LEU A 118 5.29 7.49 0.71
N GLY A 119 5.20 6.96 1.94
CA GLY A 119 4.29 7.48 2.97
C GLY A 119 2.80 7.36 2.62
N VAL A 120 2.44 6.43 1.72
CA VAL A 120 1.08 6.27 1.20
C VAL A 120 0.06 5.97 2.30
N TRP A 121 0.46 5.20 3.31
CA TRP A 121 -0.36 4.96 4.49
C TRP A 121 0.21 5.69 5.70
N GLU A 122 -0.66 6.12 6.60
CA GLU A 122 -0.24 6.71 7.86
C GLU A 122 0.13 5.58 8.83
N PHE A 123 1.34 5.61 9.39
CA PHE A 123 1.69 4.71 10.48
C PHE A 123 0.81 5.06 11.70
N HIS A 124 -0.16 4.22 12.03
CA HIS A 124 -1.01 4.45 13.18
C HIS A 124 -0.23 4.26 14.47
N HIS A 125 -0.03 5.37 15.19
CA HIS A 125 0.58 5.41 16.52
C HIS A 125 -0.13 6.45 17.38
N PRO A 126 0.03 6.40 18.72
CA PRO A 126 -0.63 7.35 19.59
C PRO A 126 -0.07 8.76 19.37
N ARG A 127 -0.94 9.77 19.35
CA ARG A 127 -0.54 11.16 19.06
C ARG A 127 0.52 11.71 20.02
N THR A 128 0.52 11.24 21.27
CA THR A 128 1.52 11.65 22.29
C THR A 128 2.93 11.13 22.00
N TYR A 129 3.07 10.18 21.06
CA TYR A 129 4.32 9.56 20.65
C TYR A 129 4.82 10.12 19.30
N SER A 130 4.12 11.08 18.69
CA SER A 130 4.59 11.81 17.50
C SER A 130 5.79 12.68 17.85
N GLN A 131 6.99 12.25 17.46
CA GLN A 131 8.26 12.99 17.65
C GLN A 131 8.29 14.39 16.98
N THR A 132 7.21 14.84 16.33
CA THR A 132 7.13 16.12 15.61
C THR A 132 6.85 17.35 16.48
N ALA A 133 6.65 17.21 17.79
CA ALA A 133 6.41 18.37 18.67
C ALA A 133 7.67 18.94 19.33
N ALA A 134 8.84 18.30 19.18
CA ALA A 134 10.11 18.84 19.67
C ALA A 134 11.04 19.12 18.49
N THR A 135 11.28 20.40 18.27
CA THR A 135 12.19 21.03 17.32
C THR A 135 13.55 20.30 17.20
N ILE A 136 13.71 19.40 16.23
CA ILE A 136 15.03 18.95 15.80
C ILE A 136 15.41 19.77 14.56
N PRO A 137 16.51 20.55 14.59
CA PRO A 137 17.04 21.23 13.42
C PRO A 137 17.33 20.21 12.32
N ARG A 138 16.62 20.32 11.18
CA ARG A 138 16.85 19.46 10.01
C ARG A 138 18.24 19.73 9.43
N LEU A 139 19.23 18.96 9.84
CA LEU A 139 20.48 18.83 9.10
C LEU A 139 20.18 18.10 7.78
N ARG A 140 20.29 18.82 6.66
CA ARG A 140 20.29 18.28 5.29
C ARG A 140 21.54 17.43 5.08
N GLY A 141 21.50 16.17 5.54
CA GLY A 141 22.42 15.13 5.10
C GLY A 141 21.77 14.28 4.02
N LYS A 142 22.48 14.05 2.91
CA LYS A 142 22.07 13.13 1.84
C LYS A 142 21.70 11.78 2.46
N SER A 143 20.45 11.36 2.27
CA SER A 143 19.96 10.07 2.77
C SER A 143 20.76 8.95 2.10
N PRO A 144 21.43 8.07 2.85
CA PRO A 144 22.07 6.89 2.25
C PRO A 144 20.99 6.00 1.64
N LEU A 145 21.28 5.45 0.46
CA LEU A 145 20.40 4.49 -0.22
C LEU A 145 19.98 3.39 0.78
N PRO A 146 18.72 2.95 0.76
CA PRO A 146 18.28 1.88 1.66
C PRO A 146 19.09 0.63 1.36
N VAL A 147 19.90 0.21 2.33
CA VAL A 147 20.51 -1.12 2.34
C VAL A 147 19.35 -2.12 2.33
N LEU A 148 19.22 -2.89 1.24
CA LEU A 148 18.25 -3.97 1.14
C LEU A 148 18.55 -4.98 2.25
N THR A 149 17.81 -4.89 3.35
CA THR A 149 17.90 -5.88 4.42
C THR A 149 17.36 -7.20 3.88
N ILE A 150 18.26 -8.10 3.48
CA ILE A 150 17.89 -9.43 3.02
C ILE A 150 17.19 -10.13 4.18
N THR A 151 15.89 -10.38 4.05
CA THR A 151 15.15 -11.12 5.05
C THR A 151 15.76 -12.53 5.22
N PRO A 152 16.08 -12.99 6.44
CA PRO A 152 16.86 -14.21 6.68
C PRO A 152 16.33 -15.48 6.00
N HIS A 153 15.01 -15.54 5.74
CA HIS A 153 14.36 -16.68 5.09
C HIS A 153 14.68 -16.84 3.61
N ILE A 154 15.23 -15.81 2.94
CA ILE A 154 15.61 -15.87 1.52
C ILE A 154 16.90 -16.69 1.31
N LEU A 155 17.63 -17.01 2.39
CA LEU A 155 18.88 -17.78 2.32
C LEU A 155 18.68 -19.30 2.24
N GLN A 156 17.44 -19.80 2.18
CA GLN A 156 17.19 -21.24 2.01
C GLN A 156 17.51 -21.68 0.56
N ALA A 157 18.12 -22.85 0.40
CA ALA A 157 18.53 -23.42 -0.89
C ALA A 157 17.51 -23.29 -2.05
N PRO A 158 16.20 -23.57 -1.89
CA PRO A 158 15.24 -23.42 -2.98
C PRO A 158 15.10 -21.97 -3.50
N PHE A 159 15.28 -20.96 -2.63
CA PHE A 159 15.19 -19.55 -3.05
C PHE A 159 16.44 -19.11 -3.82
N LEU A 160 17.62 -19.62 -3.46
CA LEU A 160 18.85 -19.34 -4.19
C LEU A 160 18.81 -19.89 -5.62
N THR A 161 18.25 -21.08 -5.81
CA THR A 161 18.04 -21.66 -7.15
C THR A 161 17.10 -20.77 -7.98
N LEU A 162 15.94 -20.41 -7.43
CA LEU A 162 14.99 -19.54 -8.12
C LEU A 162 15.59 -18.16 -8.43
N GLN A 163 16.34 -17.57 -7.50
CA GLN A 163 17.03 -16.29 -7.73
C GLN A 163 17.96 -16.37 -8.94
N ARG A 164 18.75 -17.43 -9.06
CA ARG A 164 19.63 -17.66 -10.22
C ARG A 164 18.84 -17.86 -11.50
N GLU A 165 17.71 -18.56 -11.45
CA GLU A 165 16.81 -18.71 -12.60
C GLU A 165 16.28 -17.34 -13.08
N PHE A 166 15.78 -16.49 -12.18
CA PHE A 166 15.37 -15.12 -12.54
C PHE A 166 16.52 -14.29 -13.13
N GLN A 167 17.74 -14.44 -12.59
CA GLN A 167 18.92 -13.77 -13.13
C GLN A 167 19.27 -14.29 -14.53
N SER A 168 19.16 -15.59 -14.78
CA SER A 168 19.48 -16.21 -16.07
C SER A 168 18.58 -15.72 -17.22
N ILE A 169 17.34 -15.33 -16.92
CA ILE A 169 16.39 -14.74 -17.88
C ILE A 169 16.36 -13.20 -17.81
N ASN A 170 17.40 -12.57 -17.24
CA ASN A 170 17.53 -11.12 -17.11
C ASN A 170 16.34 -10.43 -16.39
N CYS A 171 15.70 -11.13 -15.46
CA CYS A 171 14.54 -10.65 -14.69
C CYS A 171 14.86 -10.47 -13.19
N ALA A 172 16.09 -10.08 -12.85
CA ALA A 172 16.50 -9.84 -11.46
C ALA A 172 15.64 -8.78 -10.74
N TRP A 173 15.13 -7.79 -11.49
CA TRP A 173 14.20 -6.78 -10.97
C TRP A 173 12.88 -7.41 -10.51
N LEU A 174 12.39 -8.43 -11.23
CA LEU A 174 11.12 -9.10 -10.95
C LEU A 174 11.24 -9.97 -9.70
N TRP A 175 12.38 -10.63 -9.52
CA TRP A 175 12.72 -11.30 -8.25
C TRP A 175 12.63 -10.36 -7.05
N ALA A 176 13.26 -9.18 -7.15
CA ALA A 176 13.25 -8.18 -6.08
C ALA A 176 11.84 -7.65 -5.79
N ALA A 177 11.02 -7.45 -6.84
CA ALA A 177 9.62 -7.05 -6.68
C ALA A 177 8.77 -8.16 -6.04
N ALA A 178 8.90 -9.40 -6.52
CA ALA A 178 8.12 -10.53 -6.07
C ALA A 178 8.40 -10.90 -4.61
N THR A 179 9.68 -10.95 -4.24
CA THR A 179 10.09 -11.21 -2.84
C THR A 179 9.56 -10.12 -1.90
N ARG A 180 9.53 -8.85 -2.33
CA ARG A 180 8.89 -7.78 -1.57
C ARG A 180 7.40 -8.02 -1.38
N VAL A 181 6.68 -8.36 -2.46
CA VAL A 181 5.24 -8.67 -2.42
C VAL A 181 4.94 -9.85 -1.48
N LEU A 182 5.74 -10.92 -1.53
CA LEU A 182 5.54 -12.11 -0.68
C LEU A 182 5.98 -11.91 0.77
N SER A 183 6.84 -10.93 1.05
CA SER A 183 7.21 -10.56 2.42
C SER A 183 6.12 -9.72 3.09
N PHE A 184 5.35 -8.95 2.31
CA PHE A 184 4.31 -8.07 2.81
C PHE A 184 3.07 -8.17 1.92
N PRO A 185 2.19 -9.18 2.13
CA PRO A 185 0.95 -9.30 1.39
C PRO A 185 0.12 -8.03 1.60
N THR A 186 0.09 -7.15 0.60
CA THR A 186 -0.59 -5.85 0.66
C THR A 186 -2.11 -5.98 0.70
N ASP A 187 -2.65 -7.16 0.38
CA ASP A 187 -4.08 -7.45 0.37
C ASP A 187 -4.49 -8.23 1.63
N ILE A 188 -4.50 -7.52 2.76
CA ILE A 188 -4.81 -8.02 4.11
C ILE A 188 -6.24 -8.61 4.19
N ALA A 189 -7.12 -8.25 3.25
CA ALA A 189 -8.53 -8.67 3.29
C ALA A 189 -8.76 -10.14 2.91
N THR A 190 -7.89 -10.75 2.10
CA THR A 190 -8.14 -12.10 1.55
C THR A 190 -7.27 -13.22 2.14
N PHE A 191 -6.19 -12.90 2.85
CA PHE A 191 -5.29 -13.91 3.39
C PHE A 191 -5.07 -13.69 4.89
N SER A 192 -5.72 -14.51 5.72
CA SER A 192 -5.58 -14.48 7.17
C SER A 192 -4.31 -15.20 7.68
N GLY A 193 -3.27 -15.34 6.85
CA GLY A 193 -2.06 -16.08 7.22
C GLY A 193 -0.82 -15.67 6.45
N SER A 194 0.35 -15.77 7.08
CA SER A 194 1.63 -15.65 6.38
C SER A 194 1.86 -16.89 5.50
N LEU A 195 2.24 -16.71 4.23
CA LEU A 195 2.65 -17.83 3.37
C LEU A 195 3.85 -18.57 3.97
N THR A 196 3.78 -19.90 3.97
CA THR A 196 4.91 -20.75 4.34
C THR A 196 6.06 -20.59 3.34
N PRO A 197 7.32 -20.91 3.71
CA PRO A 197 8.43 -20.90 2.75
C PRO A 197 8.17 -21.74 1.49
N ALA A 198 7.51 -22.90 1.63
CA ALA A 198 7.15 -23.76 0.50
C ALA A 198 6.10 -23.11 -0.43
N GLU A 199 5.09 -22.45 0.13
CA GLU A 199 4.11 -21.69 -0.65
C GLU A 199 4.75 -20.49 -1.37
N LYS A 200 5.66 -19.77 -0.71
CA LYS A 200 6.43 -18.68 -1.35
C LYS A 200 7.27 -19.19 -2.52
N ALA A 201 7.96 -20.33 -2.36
CA ALA A 201 8.73 -20.93 -3.44
C ALA A 201 7.83 -21.37 -4.62
N THR A 202 6.66 -21.92 -4.32
CA THR A 202 5.65 -22.28 -5.35
C THR A 202 5.14 -21.06 -6.09
N ALA A 203 4.83 -19.97 -5.36
CA ALA A 203 4.45 -18.70 -5.96
C ALA A 203 5.55 -18.16 -6.88
N LEU A 204 6.81 -18.13 -6.43
CA LEU A 204 7.94 -17.63 -7.23
C LEU A 204 8.17 -18.47 -8.49
N ARG A 205 7.97 -19.79 -8.44
CA ARG A 205 8.00 -20.65 -9.63
C ARG A 205 6.92 -20.28 -10.64
N ALA A 206 5.67 -20.11 -10.20
CA ALA A 206 4.60 -19.68 -11.09
C ALA A 206 4.89 -18.32 -11.75
N LEU A 207 5.60 -17.42 -11.04
CA LEU A 207 6.02 -16.15 -11.61
C LEU A 207 7.11 -16.28 -12.67
N LEU A 208 7.99 -17.30 -12.62
CA LEU A 208 9.02 -17.50 -13.65
C LEU A 208 8.43 -17.71 -15.03
N ASP A 209 7.29 -18.42 -15.13
CA ASP A 209 6.62 -18.62 -16.42
C ASP A 209 6.11 -17.30 -16.98
N ILE A 210 5.57 -16.42 -16.12
CA ILE A 210 5.17 -15.07 -16.52
C ILE A 210 6.40 -14.21 -16.85
N ALA A 211 7.50 -14.34 -16.09
CA ALA A 211 8.73 -13.57 -16.25
C ALA A 211 9.31 -13.69 -17.67
N ARG A 212 9.23 -14.89 -18.27
CA ARG A 212 9.67 -15.13 -19.66
C ARG A 212 8.91 -14.31 -20.69
N THR A 213 7.71 -13.84 -20.37
CA THR A 213 6.90 -12.97 -21.24
C THR A 213 7.27 -11.49 -21.14
N TYR A 214 8.07 -11.10 -20.13
CA TYR A 214 8.53 -9.72 -20.01
C TYR A 214 9.64 -9.45 -21.01
N PRO A 215 9.64 -8.28 -21.67
CA PRO A 215 10.79 -7.88 -22.45
C PRO A 215 12.02 -7.70 -21.55
N PRO A 216 13.24 -7.65 -22.12
CA PRO A 216 14.43 -7.25 -21.38
C PRO A 216 14.25 -5.85 -20.77
N ARG A 217 14.61 -5.70 -19.50
CA ARG A 217 14.65 -4.41 -18.80
C ARG A 217 16.06 -3.82 -18.90
N PRO A 218 16.22 -2.53 -19.28
CA PRO A 218 17.53 -1.88 -19.24
C PRO A 218 18.13 -1.97 -17.83
N ALA A 219 19.37 -2.47 -17.72
CA ALA A 219 20.03 -2.74 -16.43
C ALA A 219 20.31 -1.48 -15.59
N SER A 220 20.35 -0.32 -16.24
CA SER A 220 20.41 1.00 -15.62
C SER A 220 19.63 1.96 -16.52
N PRO A 221 19.02 3.03 -15.98
CA PRO A 221 18.53 4.10 -16.83
C PRO A 221 19.75 4.58 -17.63
N PRO A 222 19.77 4.41 -18.97
CA PRO A 222 20.86 4.98 -19.75
C PRO A 222 20.89 6.49 -19.49
N PRO A 223 22.03 7.17 -19.67
CA PRO A 223 22.04 8.62 -19.69
C PRO A 223 20.88 9.10 -20.54
N VAL A 224 20.14 10.05 -19.99
CA VAL A 224 18.94 10.57 -20.60
C VAL A 224 19.35 11.13 -21.96
N PRO A 225 18.75 10.68 -23.07
CA PRO A 225 18.88 11.38 -24.32
C PRO A 225 18.21 12.74 -24.06
N ASP A 226 18.95 13.82 -24.25
CA ASP A 226 18.46 15.20 -24.07
C ASP A 226 17.50 15.60 -25.21
N SER A 227 16.54 14.72 -25.53
CA SER A 227 15.48 15.03 -26.48
C SER A 227 14.29 15.65 -25.77
N THR A 228 13.65 16.57 -26.50
CA THR A 228 12.45 17.26 -26.05
C THR A 228 11.31 16.28 -25.79
N GLU A 229 11.21 15.19 -26.56
CA GLU A 229 10.17 14.17 -26.47
C GLU A 229 10.30 13.30 -25.21
N HIS A 230 11.52 12.91 -24.84
CA HIS A 230 11.78 12.22 -23.57
C HIS A 230 11.46 13.12 -22.37
N THR A 231 11.85 14.40 -22.46
CA THR A 231 11.53 15.39 -21.43
C THR A 231 10.03 15.57 -21.28
N LEU A 232 9.31 15.70 -22.40
CA LEU A 232 7.84 15.81 -22.43
C LEU A 232 7.17 14.62 -21.76
N LEU A 233 7.54 13.39 -22.13
CA LEU A 233 6.98 12.18 -21.52
C LEU A 233 7.17 12.20 -20.00
N ARG A 234 8.37 12.52 -19.52
CA ARG A 234 8.65 12.57 -18.07
C ARG A 234 7.92 13.69 -17.36
N THR A 235 7.74 14.84 -17.98
CA THR A 235 6.91 15.93 -17.44
C THR A 235 5.45 15.50 -17.29
N VAL A 236 4.92 14.71 -18.21
CA VAL A 236 3.58 14.10 -18.06
C VAL A 236 3.59 13.07 -16.91
N LEU A 237 4.53 12.13 -16.91
CA LEU A 237 4.60 11.06 -15.89
C LEU A 237 4.86 11.58 -14.47
N ALA A 238 5.56 12.70 -14.30
CA ALA A 238 5.78 13.34 -13.00
C ALA A 238 4.48 13.85 -12.36
N ARG A 239 3.45 14.11 -13.18
CA ARG A 239 2.11 14.54 -12.76
C ARG A 239 1.13 13.37 -12.62
N ALA A 240 1.61 12.13 -12.70
CA ALA A 240 0.77 10.93 -12.65
C ALA A 240 -0.14 10.91 -11.42
N PRO A 241 -1.45 10.73 -11.63
CA PRO A 241 -2.38 10.49 -10.54
C PRO A 241 -2.03 9.23 -9.75
N SER A 242 -2.18 9.33 -8.42
CA SER A 242 -1.75 8.28 -7.48
C SER A 242 -2.88 7.90 -6.53
N LEU A 243 -2.97 6.61 -6.20
CA LEU A 243 -3.88 6.14 -5.14
C LEU A 243 -3.54 6.75 -3.77
N ALA A 244 -2.27 7.07 -3.56
CA ALA A 244 -1.76 7.70 -2.34
C ALA A 244 -2.11 9.19 -2.25
N ASP A 245 -2.19 9.85 -3.40
CA ASP A 245 -2.39 11.29 -3.51
C ASP A 245 -3.48 11.56 -4.53
N ARG A 246 -4.73 11.46 -4.06
CA ARG A 246 -5.93 11.72 -4.87
C ARG A 246 -6.11 13.18 -5.25
N THR A 247 -5.21 14.08 -4.82
CA THR A 247 -5.23 15.48 -5.23
C THR A 247 -4.55 15.70 -6.58
N ARG A 248 -3.69 14.76 -7.01
CA ARG A 248 -3.00 14.82 -8.30
C ARG A 248 -3.88 14.19 -9.37
N GLY A 249 -4.68 14.99 -10.06
CA GLY A 249 -5.50 14.53 -11.19
C GLY A 249 -6.58 13.51 -10.80
N LYS A 250 -7.19 12.88 -11.80
CA LYS A 250 -8.37 12.03 -11.60
C LYS A 250 -8.03 10.56 -11.83
N LEU A 251 -8.63 9.72 -11.00
CA LEU A 251 -8.60 8.27 -11.15
C LEU A 251 -10.00 7.78 -11.48
N VAL A 252 -10.09 6.78 -12.35
CA VAL A 252 -11.34 6.13 -12.71
C VAL A 252 -11.31 4.69 -12.23
N LEU A 253 -12.37 4.29 -11.55
CA LEU A 253 -12.58 2.91 -11.14
C LEU A 253 -13.26 2.17 -12.29
N HIS A 254 -12.58 1.21 -12.90
CA HIS A 254 -13.14 0.38 -13.95
C HIS A 254 -13.56 -0.98 -13.36
N GLU A 255 -14.79 -1.41 -13.64
CA GLU A 255 -15.31 -2.71 -13.24
C GLU A 255 -15.33 -3.64 -14.45
N PHE A 256 -14.68 -4.80 -14.32
CA PHE A 256 -14.66 -5.85 -15.33
C PHE A 256 -15.72 -6.90 -15.05
N PHE A 257 -16.02 -7.71 -16.07
CA PHE A 257 -16.76 -8.96 -15.91
C PHE A 257 -16.20 -9.78 -14.75
N GLY A 258 -17.09 -10.25 -13.87
CA GLY A 258 -16.72 -10.94 -12.64
C GLY A 258 -16.47 -10.01 -11.43
N GLY A 259 -16.91 -8.75 -11.49
CA GLY A 259 -16.90 -7.81 -10.36
C GLY A 259 -15.51 -7.34 -9.94
N ARG A 260 -14.49 -7.61 -10.77
CA ARG A 260 -13.12 -7.16 -10.51
C ARG A 260 -13.04 -5.67 -10.79
N ARG A 261 -12.53 -4.91 -9.81
CA ARG A 261 -12.35 -3.47 -9.94
C ARG A 261 -10.88 -3.12 -10.01
N ILE A 262 -10.52 -2.23 -10.92
CA ILE A 262 -9.17 -1.68 -11.04
C ILE A 262 -9.21 -0.16 -11.10
N TRP A 263 -8.16 0.48 -10.62
CA TRP A 263 -7.99 1.92 -10.77
C TRP A 263 -7.14 2.20 -12.01
N LEU A 264 -7.62 3.12 -12.83
CA LEU A 264 -6.95 3.63 -14.03
C LEU A 264 -6.72 5.13 -13.89
N TRP A 265 -5.73 5.63 -14.61
CA TRP A 265 -5.68 7.07 -14.90
C TRP A 265 -6.89 7.47 -15.73
N ASP A 266 -7.41 8.67 -15.50
CA ASP A 266 -8.53 9.18 -16.27
C ASP A 266 -8.17 9.40 -17.75
N ALA A 267 -9.19 9.51 -18.60
CA ALA A 267 -9.02 9.62 -20.05
C ALA A 267 -8.19 10.85 -20.47
N GLU A 268 -8.33 11.99 -19.79
CA GLU A 268 -7.59 13.21 -20.12
C GLU A 268 -6.09 13.04 -19.83
N TYR A 269 -5.76 12.44 -18.68
CA TYR A 269 -4.36 12.13 -18.37
C TYR A 269 -3.78 11.08 -19.32
N MET A 270 -4.56 10.04 -19.66
CA MET A 270 -4.16 9.01 -20.61
C MET A 270 -3.87 9.59 -22.00
N ASP A 271 -4.68 10.53 -22.48
CA ASP A 271 -4.43 11.22 -23.76
C ASP A 271 -3.13 12.04 -23.73
N GLN A 272 -2.79 12.67 -22.61
CA GLN A 272 -1.49 13.35 -22.46
C GLN A 272 -0.33 12.35 -22.53
N VAL A 273 -0.46 11.19 -21.88
CA VAL A 273 0.55 10.12 -21.95
C VAL A 273 0.69 9.59 -23.37
N PHE A 274 -0.42 9.29 -24.06
CA PHE A 274 -0.39 8.81 -25.45
C PHE A 274 0.16 9.86 -26.41
N SER A 275 -0.20 11.13 -26.26
CA SER A 275 0.35 12.22 -27.07
C SER A 275 1.88 12.29 -26.94
N ALA A 276 2.40 12.23 -25.71
CA ALA A 276 3.85 12.24 -25.48
C ALA A 276 4.54 11.01 -26.07
N LEU A 277 3.94 9.82 -25.92
CA LEU A 277 4.45 8.58 -26.49
C LEU A 277 4.42 8.59 -28.03
N VAL A 278 3.35 9.08 -28.66
CA VAL A 278 3.26 9.22 -30.12
C VAL A 278 4.36 10.14 -30.63
N ALA A 279 4.55 11.31 -30.01
CA ALA A 279 5.64 12.22 -30.38
C ALA A 279 7.02 11.55 -30.28
N LEU A 280 7.26 10.83 -29.18
CA LEU A 280 8.51 10.10 -28.95
C LEU A 280 8.74 9.01 -30.00
N ILE A 281 7.72 8.21 -30.34
CA ILE A 281 7.85 7.16 -31.36
C ILE A 281 8.01 7.76 -32.76
N THR A 282 7.33 8.86 -33.08
CA THR A 282 7.52 9.56 -34.35
C THR A 282 8.96 10.04 -34.50
N ARG A 283 9.59 10.51 -33.43
CA ARG A 283 10.97 11.04 -33.48
C ARG A 283 12.05 9.97 -33.39
N HIS A 284 11.89 8.98 -32.51
CA HIS A 284 12.93 8.01 -32.14
C HIS A 284 12.60 6.56 -32.56
N GLY A 285 11.44 6.32 -33.15
CA GLY A 285 11.00 5.00 -33.58
C GLY A 285 10.63 4.07 -32.41
N CYS A 286 10.64 2.77 -32.68
CA CYS A 286 10.28 1.74 -31.70
C CYS A 286 11.48 1.05 -31.03
N GLY A 287 12.73 1.43 -31.35
CA GLY A 287 13.94 0.83 -30.78
C GLY A 287 14.27 1.33 -29.38
N ASP A 288 15.53 1.14 -28.96
CA ASP A 288 16.02 1.43 -27.61
C ASP A 288 15.94 2.92 -27.22
N GLU A 289 16.07 3.84 -28.19
CA GLU A 289 15.92 5.27 -27.96
C GLU A 289 14.45 5.74 -27.97
N GLY A 290 13.54 4.85 -28.37
CA GLY A 290 12.12 5.14 -28.56
C GLY A 290 11.23 4.32 -27.64
N TRP A 291 10.25 3.64 -28.23
CA TRP A 291 9.22 2.89 -27.49
C TRP A 291 9.78 1.85 -26.50
N MET A 292 10.81 1.08 -26.88
CA MET A 292 11.31 -0.03 -26.04
C MET A 292 11.80 0.44 -24.67
N ARG A 293 12.33 1.66 -24.59
CA ARG A 293 12.69 2.33 -23.34
C ARG A 293 11.50 3.00 -22.69
N ALA A 294 10.74 3.79 -23.46
CA ALA A 294 9.62 4.57 -22.93
C ALA A 294 8.57 3.70 -22.22
N ARG A 295 8.30 2.48 -22.71
CA ARG A 295 7.36 1.54 -22.07
C ARG A 295 7.73 1.19 -20.63
N TRP A 296 9.03 1.12 -20.31
CA TRP A 296 9.48 0.87 -18.94
C TRP A 296 9.29 2.08 -18.04
N GLU A 297 9.48 3.30 -18.57
CA GLU A 297 9.21 4.53 -17.81
C GLU A 297 7.72 4.64 -17.45
N VAL A 298 6.83 4.30 -18.39
CA VAL A 298 5.39 4.31 -18.13
C VAL A 298 4.99 3.15 -17.20
N TYR A 299 5.54 1.95 -17.40
CA TYR A 299 5.34 0.81 -16.49
C TYR A 299 5.70 1.17 -15.05
N ASP A 300 6.87 1.77 -14.83
CA ASP A 300 7.34 2.13 -13.50
C ASP A 300 6.45 3.21 -12.87
N SER A 301 6.04 4.21 -13.65
CA SER A 301 5.12 5.25 -13.18
C SER A 301 3.74 4.65 -12.81
N PHE A 302 3.18 3.79 -13.66
CA PHE A 302 1.89 3.15 -13.42
C PHE A 302 1.95 2.21 -12.22
N SER A 303 2.96 1.35 -12.16
CA SER A 303 3.20 0.42 -11.05
C SER A 303 3.39 1.13 -9.72
N LYS A 304 4.06 2.29 -9.72
CA LYS A 304 4.29 3.09 -8.51
C LYS A 304 3.03 3.79 -8.03
N ASN A 305 2.23 4.33 -8.94
CA ASN A 305 1.13 5.23 -8.59
C ASN A 305 -0.22 4.53 -8.44
N LEU A 306 -0.45 3.42 -9.15
CA LEU A 306 -1.73 2.72 -9.18
C LEU A 306 -1.60 1.27 -8.73
N GLN A 307 -1.11 0.41 -9.63
CA GLN A 307 -1.06 -1.03 -9.42
C GLN A 307 0.10 -1.61 -10.21
N GLY A 308 0.90 -2.44 -9.54
CA GLY A 308 1.99 -3.18 -10.15
C GLY A 308 1.84 -4.67 -9.90
N LEU A 309 2.99 -5.36 -9.80
CA LEU A 309 3.05 -6.75 -9.40
C LEU A 309 2.42 -6.97 -8.02
N SER A 310 1.50 -7.93 -7.92
CA SER A 310 0.79 -8.32 -6.72
C SER A 310 0.51 -9.83 -6.73
N TYR A 311 0.36 -10.41 -5.54
CA TYR A 311 0.04 -11.83 -5.37
C TYR A 311 -1.21 -11.96 -4.50
N ARG A 312 -2.31 -12.42 -5.10
CA ARG A 312 -3.62 -12.56 -4.44
C ARG A 312 -4.29 -13.85 -4.89
N ASN A 313 -5.06 -14.50 -4.03
CA ASN A 313 -5.74 -15.77 -4.35
C ASN A 313 -4.82 -16.82 -4.98
N ARG A 314 -3.57 -16.89 -4.51
CA ARG A 314 -2.51 -17.78 -5.04
C ARG A 314 -2.17 -17.59 -6.53
N LEU A 315 -2.44 -16.41 -7.07
CA LEU A 315 -2.13 -16.03 -8.45
C LEU A 315 -1.39 -14.70 -8.49
N TRP A 316 -0.48 -14.58 -9.45
CA TRP A 316 0.21 -13.33 -9.75
C TRP A 316 -0.63 -12.45 -10.66
N TYR A 317 -0.62 -11.16 -10.37
CA TYR A 317 -1.23 -10.13 -11.19
C TYR A 317 -0.25 -8.99 -11.34
N ASP A 318 -0.09 -8.48 -12.55
CA ASP A 318 0.67 -7.27 -12.79
C ASP A 318 -0.15 -6.33 -13.68
N GLY A 319 -0.81 -5.37 -13.03
CA GLY A 319 -1.65 -4.40 -13.71
C GLY A 319 -0.86 -3.39 -14.57
N ALA A 320 0.46 -3.34 -14.44
CA ALA A 320 1.30 -2.50 -15.28
C ALA A 320 1.85 -3.25 -16.51
N SER A 321 1.80 -4.58 -16.54
CA SER A 321 2.43 -5.41 -17.58
C SER A 321 1.95 -5.11 -19.01
N ASP A 322 0.70 -4.67 -19.19
CA ASP A 322 0.17 -4.24 -20.49
C ASP A 322 0.99 -3.11 -21.13
N TRP A 323 1.64 -2.26 -20.32
CA TRP A 323 2.47 -1.19 -20.87
C TRP A 323 3.68 -1.73 -21.65
N LEU A 324 4.15 -2.93 -21.30
CA LEU A 324 5.33 -3.57 -21.87
C LEU A 324 5.07 -4.29 -23.19
N ARG A 325 3.79 -4.59 -23.47
CA ARG A 325 3.33 -5.27 -24.68
C ARG A 325 3.36 -4.31 -25.87
N GLY A 326 3.73 -4.86 -27.02
CA GLY A 326 3.69 -4.20 -28.33
C GLY A 326 2.27 -3.96 -28.81
N ARG A 327 2.06 -4.04 -30.13
CA ARG A 327 0.74 -3.87 -30.71
C ARG A 327 -0.21 -4.95 -30.19
N MET A 328 -1.37 -4.53 -29.71
CA MET A 328 -2.47 -5.41 -29.36
C MET A 328 -3.44 -5.50 -30.55
N GLU A 329 -3.82 -6.72 -30.95
CA GLU A 329 -4.69 -6.95 -32.12
C GLU A 329 -6.18 -6.99 -31.75
N SER A 330 -6.50 -7.54 -30.58
CA SER A 330 -7.88 -7.60 -30.07
C SER A 330 -7.97 -6.82 -28.77
N PRO A 331 -9.07 -6.07 -28.51
CA PRO A 331 -9.40 -5.56 -27.19
C PRO A 331 -9.62 -6.78 -26.30
N GLY A 332 -8.53 -7.29 -25.72
CA GLY A 332 -8.65 -8.32 -24.70
C GLY A 332 -9.54 -7.80 -23.59
N GLU A 333 -10.28 -8.68 -22.92
CA GLU A 333 -11.11 -8.35 -21.74
C GLU A 333 -10.33 -7.62 -20.63
N HIS A 334 -9.00 -7.57 -20.75
CA HIS A 334 -8.08 -7.01 -19.78
C HIS A 334 -7.13 -5.99 -20.40
N ALA A 335 -7.43 -5.34 -21.53
CA ALA A 335 -6.65 -4.19 -21.98
C ALA A 335 -6.89 -3.02 -20.99
N VAL A 336 -6.19 -3.07 -19.85
CA VAL A 336 -6.23 -2.10 -18.75
C VAL A 336 -5.84 -0.71 -19.27
N THR A 337 -5.03 -0.68 -20.32
CA THR A 337 -4.67 0.53 -21.04
C THR A 337 -5.67 0.76 -22.17
N THR A 338 -6.37 1.88 -22.17
CA THR A 338 -7.36 2.32 -23.17
C THR A 338 -6.82 2.46 -24.61
N ARG A 339 -5.67 1.86 -24.93
CA ARG A 339 -4.99 1.83 -26.23
C ARG A 339 -5.86 1.30 -27.37
N GLN A 340 -6.84 0.46 -27.05
CA GLN A 340 -7.79 -0.10 -28.00
C GLN A 340 -9.23 0.32 -27.73
N ASP A 341 -9.46 1.12 -26.69
CA ASP A 341 -10.81 1.59 -26.45
C ASP A 341 -11.22 2.51 -27.61
N ASN A 342 -12.46 2.36 -28.06
CA ASN A 342 -13.04 3.22 -29.08
C ASN A 342 -13.13 4.68 -28.59
N THR A 343 -12.85 4.94 -27.31
CA THR A 343 -12.88 6.27 -26.70
C THR A 343 -11.64 7.16 -26.93
N SER A 344 -10.45 6.61 -27.23
CA SER A 344 -9.22 7.43 -27.43
C SER A 344 -8.58 7.23 -28.81
N ASP A 345 -8.67 8.26 -29.66
CA ASP A 345 -7.97 8.32 -30.95
C ASP A 345 -6.45 8.24 -30.79
N LEU A 346 -5.91 8.89 -29.75
CA LEU A 346 -4.49 8.89 -29.45
C LEU A 346 -4.01 7.51 -28.98
N GLY A 347 -4.82 6.81 -28.17
CA GLY A 347 -4.57 5.43 -27.78
C GLY A 347 -4.49 4.50 -28.98
N ARG A 348 -5.47 4.59 -29.90
CA ARG A 348 -5.48 3.82 -31.16
C ARG A 348 -4.27 4.11 -32.03
N ARG A 349 -3.96 5.39 -32.22
CA ARG A 349 -2.78 5.82 -32.99
C ARG A 349 -1.50 5.27 -32.39
N TYR A 350 -1.32 5.43 -31.08
CA TYR A 350 -0.18 4.86 -30.37
C TYR A 350 -0.07 3.34 -30.60
N ASN A 351 -1.15 2.58 -30.41
CA ASN A 351 -1.16 1.14 -30.61
C ASN A 351 -0.78 0.75 -32.06
N SER A 352 -1.28 1.50 -33.05
CA SER A 352 -0.96 1.26 -34.46
C SER A 352 0.52 1.48 -34.80
N MET A 353 1.23 2.30 -34.02
CA MET A 353 2.66 2.57 -34.22
C MET A 353 3.55 1.49 -33.59
N LEU A 354 3.00 0.65 -32.70
CA LEU A 354 3.78 -0.38 -32.02
C LEU A 354 4.10 -1.57 -32.94
N PRO A 355 5.23 -2.26 -32.71
CA PRO A 355 5.55 -3.47 -33.46
C PRO A 355 4.54 -4.57 -33.14
N ASN A 356 4.18 -5.36 -34.16
CA ASN A 356 3.50 -6.64 -33.98
C ASN A 356 4.45 -7.53 -33.18
N GLN A 357 4.17 -7.67 -31.89
CA GLN A 357 4.91 -8.60 -31.07
C GLN A 357 4.36 -10.00 -31.33
N SER A 358 4.81 -10.63 -32.42
CA SER A 358 4.78 -12.08 -32.55
C SER A 358 5.87 -12.67 -31.64
N TYR A 359 5.78 -12.40 -30.34
CA TYR A 359 6.58 -13.17 -29.40
C TYR A 359 5.97 -14.57 -29.37
N GLN A 360 6.61 -15.47 -30.11
CA GLN A 360 6.55 -16.90 -29.87
C GLN A 360 6.87 -17.10 -28.39
N VAL A 361 5.87 -17.55 -27.64
CA VAL A 361 6.07 -18.12 -26.29
C VAL A 361 6.68 -19.49 -26.45
#